data_AF-B9TNX8-F1
#
_entry.id   AF-B9TNX8-F1
#
_cell.length_a   1.000
_cell.length_b   1.000
_cell.length_c   1.000
_cell.angle_alpha   90.00
_cell.angle_beta   90.00
_cell.angle_gamma   90.00
#
_symmetry.space_group_name_H-M   'P 1'
#
loop_
_entity.id
_entity.type
_entity.pdbx_description
1 polymer ?
#
loop_
_entity_poly.entity_id
_entity_poly.type
_entity_poly.pdbx_seq_one_letter_code
_entity_poly.pdbx_strand_id
1 'polypeptide(L)'
;MKNWMTQEEACAALSVRKQTLYAYVSRGQIEVRWDPDHISRKLYRASDISMLMKKRDLGRARKNIAASTMAWGEPIINTHISTIVRGRLYYRGTDAIQMAATATLEEAAQLLWDSAERPHFPACAPRPMEGAARARAFAAMSRAAADEGSVHAPEVERAHEQAAGLIGRLASAFVGLDSDDAPLHLRIARAWRAERHAELLRHTLVLLADQELTSSAFAARVAASTGASL
;
A
#
# COMPACT_ATOMS: atom_id res chain seq x y z
N MET A 1 -9.73 21.77 8.69
CA MET A 1 -9.57 21.67 7.21
C MET A 1 -10.66 22.50 6.56
N LYS A 2 -10.38 23.26 5.49
CA LYS A 2 -11.40 24.10 4.82
C LYS A 2 -12.50 23.19 4.25
N ASN A 3 -13.72 23.27 4.79
CA ASN A 3 -14.87 22.47 4.31
C ASN A 3 -15.36 22.90 2.92
N TRP A 4 -14.96 24.10 2.48
CA TRP A 4 -15.42 24.74 1.26
C TRP A 4 -14.26 25.46 0.58
N MET A 5 -14.24 25.39 -0.75
CA MET A 5 -13.20 25.96 -1.61
C MET A 5 -13.81 27.01 -2.53
N THR A 6 -13.04 28.05 -2.85
CA THR A 6 -13.38 29.01 -3.90
C THR A 6 -13.33 28.35 -5.28
N GLN A 7 -13.86 29.03 -6.30
CA GLN A 7 -13.82 28.54 -7.68
C GLN A 7 -12.38 28.30 -8.16
N GLU A 8 -11.48 29.24 -7.86
CA GLU A 8 -10.06 29.19 -8.22
C GLU A 8 -9.36 28.03 -7.53
N GLU A 9 -9.56 27.86 -6.22
CA GLU A 9 -9.01 26.73 -5.45
C GLU A 9 -9.53 25.38 -5.98
N ALA A 10 -10.82 25.26 -6.30
CA ALA A 10 -11.41 24.04 -6.84
C ALA A 10 -10.88 23.70 -8.25
N CYS A 11 -10.73 24.70 -9.11
CA CYS A 11 -10.16 24.52 -10.45
C CYS A 11 -8.68 24.10 -10.37
N ALA A 12 -7.91 24.71 -9.47
CA ALA A 12 -6.51 24.35 -9.23
C ALA A 12 -6.38 22.91 -8.72
N ALA A 13 -7.16 22.52 -7.71
CA ALA A 13 -7.14 21.18 -7.12
C ALA A 13 -7.48 20.09 -8.15
N LEU A 14 -8.49 20.31 -8.99
CA LEU A 14 -8.85 19.38 -10.06
C LEU A 14 -7.97 19.51 -11.32
N SER A 15 -7.18 20.58 -11.43
CA SER A 15 -6.45 20.97 -12.63
C SER A 15 -7.36 21.07 -13.87
N VAL A 16 -8.52 21.71 -13.73
CA VAL A 16 -9.52 21.88 -14.80
C VAL A 16 -9.89 23.35 -15.01
N ARG A 17 -10.53 23.64 -16.14
CA ARG A 17 -11.08 24.98 -16.42
C ARG A 17 -12.44 25.17 -15.74
N LYS A 18 -12.83 26.43 -15.54
CA LYS A 18 -14.13 26.82 -14.94
C LYS A 18 -15.34 26.12 -15.61
N GLN A 19 -15.30 25.97 -16.92
CA GLN A 19 -16.34 25.27 -17.70
C GLN A 19 -16.54 23.81 -17.23
N THR A 20 -15.46 23.08 -17.01
CA THR A 20 -15.49 21.69 -16.55
C THR A 20 -15.97 21.60 -15.10
N LEU A 21 -15.54 22.53 -14.25
CA LEU A 21 -16.02 22.63 -12.87
C LEU A 21 -17.54 22.84 -12.83
N TYR A 22 -18.08 23.73 -13.67
CA TYR A 22 -19.53 23.92 -13.76
C TYR A 22 -20.27 22.70 -14.30
N ALA A 23 -19.65 21.94 -15.20
CA ALA A 23 -20.24 20.69 -15.67
C ALA A 23 -20.36 19.65 -14.54
N TYR A 24 -19.41 19.61 -13.60
CA TYR A 24 -19.50 18.75 -12.42
C TYR A 24 -20.63 19.18 -11.48
N VAL A 25 -20.79 20.49 -11.25
CA VAL A 25 -21.90 21.03 -10.46
C VAL A 25 -23.24 20.74 -11.12
N SER A 26 -23.36 20.97 -12.44
CA SER A 26 -24.61 20.74 -13.19
C SER A 26 -25.02 19.27 -13.20
N ARG A 27 -24.08 18.34 -13.07
CA ARG A 27 -24.32 16.89 -12.95
C ARG A 27 -24.52 16.44 -11.51
N GLY A 28 -24.58 17.36 -10.54
CA GLY A 28 -24.76 17.05 -9.12
C GLY A 28 -23.56 16.37 -8.47
N GLN A 29 -22.37 16.45 -9.06
CA GLN A 29 -21.16 15.77 -8.55
C GLN A 29 -20.36 16.61 -7.55
N ILE A 30 -20.62 17.92 -7.49
CA ILE A 30 -20.01 18.84 -6.53
C ILE A 30 -21.12 19.72 -5.96
N GLU A 31 -21.27 19.69 -4.64
CA GLU A 31 -22.18 20.59 -3.94
C GLU A 31 -21.62 22.03 -3.95
N VAL A 32 -22.52 22.98 -4.23
CA VAL A 32 -22.20 24.41 -4.33
C VAL A 32 -23.12 25.20 -3.42
N ARG A 33 -22.57 26.22 -2.76
CA ARG A 33 -23.35 27.19 -1.98
C ARG A 33 -22.88 28.61 -2.25
N TRP A 34 -23.72 29.60 -1.92
CA TRP A 34 -23.28 30.99 -1.89
C TRP A 34 -22.36 31.22 -0.69
N ASP A 35 -21.35 32.06 -0.90
CA ASP A 35 -20.45 32.48 0.17
C ASP A 35 -21.22 33.38 1.15
N PRO A 36 -21.36 32.98 2.43
CA PRO A 36 -22.08 33.78 3.41
C PRO A 36 -21.44 35.15 3.66
N ASP A 37 -20.13 35.29 3.42
CA ASP A 37 -19.42 36.55 3.62
C ASP A 37 -19.45 37.42 2.35
N HIS A 38 -19.67 36.83 1.17
CA HIS A 38 -19.61 37.50 -0.13
C HIS A 38 -20.76 37.07 -1.06
N ILE A 39 -21.82 37.88 -1.13
CA ILE A 39 -23.08 37.60 -1.87
C ILE A 39 -22.87 37.19 -3.34
N SER A 40 -21.80 37.66 -3.99
CA SER A 40 -21.54 37.36 -5.41
C SER A 40 -20.67 36.12 -5.66
N ARG A 41 -20.16 35.46 -4.62
CA ARG A 41 -19.23 34.33 -4.75
C ARG A 41 -19.88 33.00 -4.40
N LYS A 42 -19.45 31.95 -5.09
CA LYS A 42 -19.88 30.57 -4.84
C LYS A 42 -18.72 29.76 -4.27
N LEU A 43 -19.05 28.93 -3.29
CA LEU A 43 -18.14 28.01 -2.65
C LEU A 43 -18.50 26.57 -3.02
N TYR A 44 -17.48 25.74 -3.17
CA TYR A 44 -17.56 24.36 -3.66
C TYR A 44 -17.10 23.41 -2.56
N ARG A 45 -17.82 22.31 -2.32
CA ARG A 45 -17.53 21.41 -1.22
C ARG A 45 -16.21 20.67 -1.44
N ALA A 46 -15.30 20.78 -0.47
CA ALA A 46 -13.94 20.22 -0.60
C ALA A 46 -13.92 18.67 -0.64
N SER A 47 -14.86 18.01 0.05
CA SER A 47 -14.99 16.55 0.05
C SER A 47 -15.32 15.98 -1.32
N ASP A 48 -16.19 16.65 -2.07
CA ASP A 48 -16.65 16.19 -3.38
C ASP A 48 -15.55 16.33 -4.42
N ILE A 49 -14.81 17.44 -4.34
CA ILE A 49 -13.59 17.67 -5.11
C ILE A 49 -12.57 16.56 -4.85
N SER A 50 -12.34 16.24 -3.57
CA SER A 50 -11.40 15.17 -3.18
C SER A 50 -11.86 13.79 -3.68
N MET A 51 -13.16 13.48 -3.66
CA MET A 51 -13.71 12.25 -4.22
C MET A 51 -13.54 12.15 -5.74
N LEU A 52 -13.72 13.27 -6.46
CA LEU A 52 -13.50 13.33 -7.90
C LEU A 52 -12.02 13.13 -8.26
N MET A 53 -11.10 13.69 -7.48
CA MET A 53 -9.66 13.44 -7.64
C MET A 53 -9.35 11.95 -7.49
N LYS A 54 -9.82 11.32 -6.41
CA LYS A 54 -9.65 9.87 -6.18
C LYS A 54 -10.20 9.03 -7.33
N LYS A 55 -11.40 9.34 -7.84
CA LYS A 55 -12.00 8.63 -9.00
C LYS A 55 -11.17 8.78 -10.28
N ARG A 56 -10.63 9.96 -10.55
CA ARG A 56 -9.77 10.20 -11.72
C ARG A 56 -8.49 9.38 -11.64
N ASP A 57 -7.87 9.32 -10.47
CA ASP A 57 -6.61 8.61 -10.29
C ASP A 57 -6.80 7.08 -10.41
N LEU A 58 -7.91 6.55 -9.87
CA LEU A 58 -8.34 5.17 -10.10
C LEU A 58 -8.61 4.87 -11.59
N GLY A 59 -9.24 5.81 -12.30
CA GLY A 59 -9.49 5.69 -13.74
C GLY A 59 -8.22 5.67 -14.59
N ARG A 60 -7.22 6.49 -14.23
CA ARG A 60 -5.89 6.46 -14.87
C ARG A 60 -5.15 5.16 -14.58
N ALA A 61 -5.22 4.66 -13.35
CA ALA A 61 -4.63 3.36 -13.00
C ALA A 61 -5.22 2.23 -13.86
N ARG A 62 -6.55 2.17 -14.01
CA ARG A 62 -7.22 1.19 -14.89
C ARG A 62 -6.84 1.33 -16.36
N LYS A 63 -6.75 2.57 -16.87
CA LYS A 63 -6.36 2.85 -18.26
C LYS A 63 -4.92 2.43 -18.54
N ASN A 64 -4.01 2.65 -17.60
CA ASN A 64 -2.60 2.25 -17.74
C ASN A 64 -2.45 0.71 -17.75
N ILE A 65 -3.21 0.01 -16.90
CA ILE A 65 -3.25 -1.47 -16.90
C ILE A 65 -3.80 -1.98 -18.25
N ALA A 66 -4.93 -1.45 -18.71
CA ALA A 66 -5.52 -1.86 -19.99
C ALA A 66 -4.60 -1.56 -21.20
N ALA A 67 -3.89 -0.42 -21.19
CA ALA A 67 -2.93 -0.08 -22.23
C ALA A 67 -1.74 -1.05 -22.25
N SER A 68 -1.29 -1.52 -21.08
CA SER A 68 -0.23 -2.55 -20.99
C SER A 68 -0.68 -3.95 -21.40
N THR A 69 -1.98 -4.28 -21.34
CA THR A 69 -2.49 -5.60 -21.77
C THR A 69 -2.67 -5.72 -23.28
N MET A 70 -2.89 -4.60 -24.00
CA MET A 70 -3.10 -4.61 -25.45
C MET A 70 -1.82 -4.71 -26.29
N ALA A 71 -0.67 -4.41 -25.69
CA ALA A 71 0.62 -4.72 -26.27
C ALA A 71 1.21 -5.89 -25.49
N TRP A 72 1.77 -6.88 -26.16
CA TRP A 72 2.65 -7.88 -25.54
C TRP A 72 3.97 -7.24 -25.07
N GLY A 73 3.88 -6.11 -24.36
CA GLY A 73 4.97 -5.27 -23.88
C GLY A 73 5.04 -5.29 -22.37
N GLU A 74 6.23 -5.00 -21.84
CA GLU A 74 6.48 -4.94 -20.41
C GLU A 74 5.44 -4.03 -19.72
N PRO A 75 4.77 -4.50 -18.66
CA PRO A 75 3.77 -3.70 -17.97
C PRO A 75 4.41 -2.46 -17.34
N ILE A 76 4.10 -1.27 -17.87
CA ILE A 76 4.57 -0.01 -17.29
C ILE A 76 3.54 0.46 -16.27
N ILE A 77 3.82 0.22 -14.99
CA ILE A 77 3.03 0.77 -13.90
C ILE A 77 3.86 1.80 -13.14
N ASN A 78 3.53 3.08 -13.31
CA ASN A 78 4.15 4.17 -12.56
C ASN A 78 4.03 3.89 -11.05
N THR A 79 5.15 3.96 -10.35
CA THR A 79 5.24 3.71 -8.91
C THR A 79 6.27 4.65 -8.28
N HIS A 80 6.07 4.96 -7.00
CA HIS A 80 7.01 5.71 -6.18
C HIS A 80 7.61 4.83 -5.07
N ILE A 81 7.37 3.51 -5.09
CA ILE A 81 7.75 2.56 -4.04
C ILE A 81 9.24 2.22 -4.12
N SER A 82 9.69 1.73 -5.27
CA SER A 82 11.09 1.37 -5.50
C SER A 82 11.53 1.66 -6.94
N THR A 83 12.85 1.80 -7.13
CA THR A 83 13.45 1.89 -8.45
C THR A 83 14.87 1.30 -8.46
N ILE A 84 15.29 0.71 -9.58
CA ILE A 84 16.63 0.23 -9.84
C ILE A 84 17.28 1.15 -10.87
N VAL A 85 18.27 1.92 -10.42
CA VAL A 85 19.04 2.83 -11.29
C VAL A 85 20.48 2.34 -11.35
N ARG A 86 20.93 1.97 -12.55
CA ARG A 86 22.30 1.47 -12.80
C ARG A 86 22.68 0.29 -11.87
N GLY A 87 21.74 -0.63 -11.68
CA GLY A 87 21.92 -1.81 -10.83
C GLY A 87 21.85 -1.54 -9.31
N ARG A 88 21.51 -0.33 -8.89
CA ARG A 88 21.29 0.02 -7.47
C ARG A 88 19.81 0.15 -7.17
N LEU A 89 19.35 -0.53 -6.14
CA LEU A 89 17.98 -0.49 -5.66
C LEU A 89 17.76 0.68 -4.69
N TYR A 90 16.68 1.42 -4.90
CA TYR A 90 16.25 2.50 -4.03
C TYR A 90 14.81 2.27 -3.56
N TYR A 91 14.56 2.46 -2.28
CA TYR A 91 13.23 2.49 -1.67
C TYR A 91 12.81 3.92 -1.43
N ARG A 92 11.79 4.40 -2.16
CA ARG A 92 11.33 5.80 -2.12
C ARG A 92 12.46 6.84 -2.20
N GLY A 93 13.48 6.55 -3.01
CA GLY A 93 14.67 7.41 -3.17
C GLY A 93 15.81 7.16 -2.17
N THR A 94 15.63 6.29 -1.18
CA THR A 94 16.67 5.88 -0.22
C THR A 94 17.44 4.67 -0.76
N ASP A 95 18.78 4.69 -0.80
CA ASP A 95 19.60 3.54 -1.23
C ASP A 95 19.34 2.34 -0.32
N ALA A 96 18.82 1.25 -0.89
CA ALA A 96 18.40 0.07 -0.14
C ALA A 96 19.59 -0.69 0.49
N ILE A 97 20.78 -0.62 -0.11
CA ILE A 97 22.00 -1.23 0.44
C ILE A 97 22.47 -0.43 1.65
N GLN A 98 22.46 0.89 1.56
CA GLN A 98 22.79 1.75 2.70
C GLN A 98 21.78 1.59 3.83
N MET A 99 20.48 1.55 3.50
CA MET A 99 19.41 1.30 4.46
C MET A 99 19.59 -0.05 5.16
N ALA A 100 19.87 -1.11 4.40
CA ALA A 100 20.05 -2.45 4.95
C ALA A 100 21.19 -2.55 5.97
N ALA A 101 22.17 -1.64 5.95
CA ALA A 101 23.28 -1.64 6.90
C ALA A 101 22.82 -1.59 8.37
N THR A 102 21.73 -0.87 8.66
CA THR A 102 21.23 -0.69 10.04
C THR A 102 19.72 -0.90 10.19
N ALA A 103 18.95 -0.75 9.11
CA ALA A 103 17.49 -0.75 9.22
C ALA A 103 16.92 -2.14 9.51
N THR A 104 15.75 -2.20 10.13
CA THR A 104 14.94 -3.42 10.27
C THR A 104 13.92 -3.53 9.14
N LEU A 105 13.29 -4.70 9.01
CA LEU A 105 12.20 -4.89 8.04
C LEU A 105 11.01 -3.95 8.35
N GLU A 106 10.74 -3.70 9.61
CA GLU A 106 9.68 -2.79 10.07
C GLU A 106 9.97 -1.35 9.62
N GLU A 107 11.22 -0.89 9.69
CA GLU A 107 11.63 0.43 9.18
C GLU A 107 11.57 0.49 7.65
N ALA A 108 11.96 -0.58 6.96
CA ALA A 108 11.78 -0.71 5.52
C ALA A 108 10.30 -0.65 5.11
N ALA A 109 9.44 -1.37 5.83
CA ALA A 109 8.00 -1.36 5.62
C ALA A 109 7.41 0.03 5.90
N GLN A 110 7.83 0.71 6.99
CA GLN A 110 7.41 2.07 7.29
C GLN A 110 7.70 3.03 6.12
N LEU A 111 8.91 2.96 5.56
CA LEU A 111 9.30 3.76 4.40
C LEU A 111 8.48 3.38 3.16
N LEU A 112 8.40 2.10 2.82
CA LEU A 112 7.72 1.62 1.60
C LEU A 112 6.22 1.95 1.63
N TRP A 113 5.59 1.80 2.79
CA TRP A 113 4.16 2.05 3.02
C TRP A 113 3.84 3.52 3.22
N ASP A 114 4.85 4.38 3.46
CA ASP A 114 4.64 5.79 3.80
C ASP A 114 3.75 5.94 5.04
N SER A 115 3.98 5.07 6.03
CA SER A 115 3.19 5.03 7.26
C SER A 115 3.78 5.97 8.33
N ALA A 116 2.90 6.65 9.06
CA ALA A 116 3.30 7.54 10.14
C ALA A 116 4.03 6.78 11.26
N GLU A 117 3.52 5.60 11.60
CA GLU A 117 4.08 4.73 12.63
C GLU A 117 4.79 3.54 12.03
N ARG A 118 5.72 2.98 12.81
CA ARG A 118 6.41 1.75 12.45
C ARG A 118 5.41 0.58 12.55
N PRO A 119 5.24 -0.23 11.50
CA PRO A 119 4.34 -1.36 11.55
C PRO A 119 4.87 -2.44 12.50
N HIS A 120 3.94 -3.10 13.20
CA HIS A 120 4.22 -4.27 14.03
C HIS A 120 3.70 -5.53 13.34
N PHE A 121 4.53 -6.57 13.24
CA PHE A 121 4.16 -7.86 12.63
C PHE A 121 3.77 -8.89 13.70
N PRO A 122 2.48 -9.07 14.03
CA PRO A 122 2.06 -9.88 15.17
C PRO A 122 2.35 -11.38 14.97
N ALA A 123 2.71 -12.08 16.06
CA ALA A 123 2.68 -13.54 16.05
C ALA A 123 1.24 -14.04 15.86
N CYS A 124 1.08 -15.10 15.09
CA CYS A 124 -0.17 -15.85 15.00
C CYS A 124 0.03 -17.22 15.62
N ALA A 125 -0.93 -17.66 16.45
CA ALA A 125 -0.92 -19.01 16.98
C ALA A 125 -0.89 -20.03 15.81
N PRO A 126 0.09 -20.95 15.78
CA PRO A 126 0.16 -21.95 14.73
C PRO A 126 -1.08 -22.83 14.82
N ARG A 127 -1.89 -22.87 13.75
CA ARG A 127 -2.92 -23.90 13.63
C ARG A 127 -2.22 -25.21 13.24
N PRO A 128 -2.45 -26.32 13.95
CA PRO A 128 -1.88 -27.61 13.59
C PRO A 128 -2.20 -27.93 12.14
N MET A 129 -1.15 -28.08 11.33
CA MET A 129 -1.28 -28.51 9.95
C MET A 129 0.00 -29.25 9.58
N GLU A 130 -0.17 -30.46 9.06
CA GLU A 130 0.96 -31.27 8.61
C GLU A 130 1.55 -30.73 7.30
N GLY A 131 2.77 -31.17 6.99
CA GLY A 131 3.46 -30.86 5.74
C GLY A 131 4.54 -29.80 5.87
N ALA A 132 5.19 -29.50 4.75
CA ALA A 132 6.33 -28.58 4.67
C ALA A 132 5.94 -27.14 5.05
N ALA A 133 6.91 -26.37 5.56
CA ALA A 133 6.70 -24.97 5.98
C ALA A 133 6.03 -24.11 4.91
N ARG A 134 6.43 -24.29 3.64
CA ARG A 134 5.82 -23.60 2.50
C ARG A 134 4.33 -23.92 2.35
N ALA A 135 3.92 -25.19 2.48
CA ALA A 135 2.52 -25.57 2.40
C ALA A 135 1.70 -24.95 3.54
N ARG A 136 2.25 -24.92 4.76
CA ARG A 136 1.63 -24.24 5.91
C ARG A 136 1.46 -22.74 5.70
N ALA A 137 2.47 -22.08 5.15
CA ALA A 137 2.43 -20.67 4.80
C ALA A 137 1.30 -20.37 3.78
N PHE A 138 1.23 -21.10 2.67
CA PHE A 138 0.17 -20.90 1.68
C PHE A 138 -1.22 -21.15 2.26
N ALA A 139 -1.41 -22.23 3.03
CA ALA A 139 -2.70 -22.50 3.67
C ALA A 139 -3.09 -21.43 4.70
N ALA A 140 -2.13 -20.89 5.44
CA ALA A 140 -2.39 -19.80 6.38
C ALA A 140 -2.87 -18.53 5.66
N MET A 141 -2.27 -18.20 4.51
CA MET A 141 -2.70 -17.07 3.67
C MET A 141 -4.09 -17.31 3.07
N SER A 142 -4.36 -18.50 2.53
CA SER A 142 -5.68 -18.85 1.98
C SER A 142 -6.80 -18.77 3.03
N ARG A 143 -6.50 -19.16 4.28
CA ARG A 143 -7.46 -19.03 5.39
C ARG A 143 -7.70 -17.56 5.75
N ALA A 144 -6.65 -16.74 5.80
CA ALA A 144 -6.80 -15.31 6.05
C ALA A 144 -7.72 -14.66 5.00
N ALA A 145 -7.52 -14.97 3.72
CA ALA A 145 -8.37 -14.49 2.64
C ALA A 145 -9.82 -14.97 2.72
N ALA A 146 -10.08 -16.13 3.36
CA ALA A 146 -11.44 -16.66 3.56
C ALA A 146 -12.14 -16.07 4.79
N ASP A 147 -11.38 -15.73 5.83
CA ASP A 147 -11.89 -15.19 7.09
C ASP A 147 -12.24 -13.69 6.99
N GLU A 148 -11.76 -12.97 5.96
CA GLU A 148 -12.03 -11.55 5.77
C GLU A 148 -13.48 -11.26 5.33
N GLY A 149 -14.30 -10.86 6.30
CA GLY A 149 -15.62 -10.30 6.07
C GLY A 149 -15.56 -8.82 5.66
N SER A 150 -16.23 -8.52 4.54
CA SER A 150 -16.62 -7.19 4.06
C SER A 150 -15.59 -6.44 3.18
N VAL A 151 -15.89 -6.49 1.87
CA VAL A 151 -15.46 -5.56 0.83
C VAL A 151 -15.88 -4.14 1.24
N HIS A 152 -14.98 -3.35 1.82
CA HIS A 152 -15.10 -1.90 1.93
C HIS A 152 -13.75 -1.29 1.57
N ALA A 153 -13.77 -0.19 0.81
CA ALA A 153 -12.56 0.52 0.37
C ALA A 153 -11.64 0.75 1.59
N PRO A 154 -10.37 0.34 1.55
CA PRO A 154 -9.52 0.47 2.71
C PRO A 154 -9.24 1.95 2.97
N GLU A 155 -9.52 2.39 4.20
CA GLU A 155 -8.71 3.44 4.79
C GLU A 155 -7.27 2.92 4.81
N VAL A 156 -6.32 3.76 4.39
CA VAL A 156 -4.91 3.37 4.18
C VAL A 156 -4.33 2.69 5.43
N GLU A 157 -4.67 3.21 6.60
CA GLU A 157 -4.27 2.67 7.90
C GLU A 157 -4.73 1.22 8.09
N ARG A 158 -6.00 0.92 7.76
CA ARG A 158 -6.54 -0.44 7.86
C ARG A 158 -5.86 -1.41 6.88
N ALA A 159 -5.50 -0.94 5.68
CA ALA A 159 -4.72 -1.75 4.75
C ALA A 159 -3.30 -2.06 5.29
N HIS A 160 -2.67 -1.10 5.98
CA HIS A 160 -1.37 -1.33 6.62
C HIS A 160 -1.48 -2.33 7.78
N GLU A 161 -2.52 -2.23 8.60
CA GLU A 161 -2.79 -3.20 9.67
C GLU A 161 -3.01 -4.62 9.12
N GLN A 162 -3.83 -4.75 8.07
CA GLN A 162 -4.05 -6.02 7.38
C GLN A 162 -2.75 -6.57 6.80
N ALA A 163 -1.98 -5.74 6.09
CA ALA A 163 -0.69 -6.15 5.53
C ALA A 163 0.29 -6.63 6.60
N ALA A 164 0.37 -5.90 7.72
CA ALA A 164 1.22 -6.27 8.85
C ALA A 164 0.78 -7.60 9.48
N GLY A 165 -0.53 -7.81 9.62
CA GLY A 165 -1.11 -9.07 10.08
C GLY A 165 -0.81 -10.25 9.15
N LEU A 166 -0.87 -10.05 7.83
CA LEU A 166 -0.53 -11.07 6.83
C LEU A 166 0.96 -11.42 6.86
N ILE A 167 1.85 -10.44 7.01
CA ILE A 167 3.29 -10.67 7.15
C ILE A 167 3.58 -11.47 8.43
N GLY A 168 3.00 -11.06 9.56
CA GLY A 168 3.14 -11.75 10.84
C GLY A 168 2.63 -13.20 10.77
N ARG A 169 1.49 -13.41 10.11
CA ARG A 169 0.92 -14.74 9.85
C ARG A 169 1.82 -15.61 8.98
N LEU A 170 2.35 -15.04 7.88
CA LEU A 170 3.25 -15.74 6.98
C LEU A 170 4.51 -16.19 7.73
N ALA A 171 5.12 -15.29 8.49
CA ALA A 171 6.31 -15.57 9.28
C ALA A 171 6.03 -16.65 10.35
N SER A 172 4.90 -16.54 11.06
CA SER A 172 4.47 -17.54 12.06
C SER A 172 4.21 -18.93 11.47
N ALA A 173 3.79 -19.02 10.22
CA ALA A 173 3.56 -20.29 9.53
C ALA A 173 4.87 -20.94 9.04
N PHE A 174 5.85 -20.12 8.67
CA PHE A 174 7.19 -20.59 8.32
C PHE A 174 7.99 -21.01 9.56
N VAL A 175 7.89 -20.23 10.62
CA VAL A 175 8.69 -20.36 11.85
C VAL A 175 7.78 -20.09 13.03
N GLY A 176 7.73 -20.98 14.03
CA GLY A 176 6.92 -20.75 15.23
C GLY A 176 7.43 -19.52 15.97
N LEU A 177 6.82 -18.37 15.74
CA LEU A 177 7.23 -17.09 16.34
C LEU A 177 6.64 -16.96 17.73
N ASP A 178 7.47 -16.50 18.65
CA ASP A 178 7.01 -16.05 19.96
C ASP A 178 6.21 -14.74 19.83
N SER A 179 5.23 -14.60 20.73
CA SER A 179 4.42 -13.39 20.89
C SER A 179 5.20 -12.37 21.73
N ASP A 180 6.14 -11.69 21.09
CA ASP A 180 6.85 -10.53 21.65
C ASP A 180 6.99 -9.42 20.59
N ASP A 181 7.33 -8.22 21.07
CA ASP A 181 7.44 -6.99 20.25
C ASP A 181 8.83 -6.79 19.66
N ALA A 182 9.74 -7.77 19.74
CA ALA A 182 11.05 -7.62 19.15
C ALA A 182 10.94 -7.59 17.60
N PRO A 183 11.88 -6.92 16.91
CA PRO A 183 11.98 -6.97 15.46
C PRO A 183 11.92 -8.40 14.91
N LEU A 184 11.24 -8.57 13.78
CA LEU A 184 10.92 -9.87 13.20
C LEU A 184 12.16 -10.74 12.97
N HIS A 185 13.27 -10.13 12.55
CA HIS A 185 14.53 -10.83 12.33
C HIS A 185 15.08 -11.50 13.60
N LEU A 186 14.92 -10.89 14.78
CA LEU A 186 15.35 -11.46 16.05
C LEU A 186 14.45 -12.62 16.47
N ARG A 187 13.14 -12.49 16.24
CA ARG A 187 12.15 -13.54 16.54
C ARG A 187 12.37 -14.76 15.65
N ILE A 188 12.60 -14.55 14.36
CA ILE A 188 13.00 -15.60 13.41
C ILE A 188 14.32 -16.25 13.84
N ALA A 189 15.34 -15.45 14.17
CA ALA A 189 16.64 -15.96 14.58
C ALA A 189 16.55 -16.86 15.82
N ARG A 190 15.79 -16.46 16.85
CA ARG A 190 15.54 -17.26 18.05
C ARG A 190 14.81 -18.56 17.73
N ALA A 191 13.74 -18.49 16.94
CA ALA A 191 12.96 -19.67 16.61
C ALA A 191 13.73 -20.68 15.72
N TRP A 192 14.71 -20.21 14.95
CA TRP A 192 15.68 -21.07 14.23
C TRP A 192 16.92 -21.45 15.03
N ARG A 193 17.11 -20.94 16.25
CA ARG A 193 18.33 -21.10 17.06
C ARG A 193 19.59 -20.64 16.31
N ALA A 194 19.46 -19.50 15.65
CA ALA A 194 20.42 -18.89 14.74
C ALA A 194 20.71 -17.43 15.10
N GLU A 195 20.66 -17.08 16.38
CA GLU A 195 20.81 -15.72 16.93
C GLU A 195 22.12 -15.06 16.47
N ARG A 196 23.20 -15.83 16.35
CA ARG A 196 24.49 -15.36 15.82
C ARG A 196 24.43 -14.83 14.38
N HIS A 197 23.37 -15.15 13.62
CA HIS A 197 23.15 -14.70 12.25
C HIS A 197 21.97 -13.71 12.14
N ALA A 198 21.47 -13.18 13.26
CA ALA A 198 20.33 -12.26 13.27
C ALA A 198 20.56 -11.03 12.36
N GLU A 199 21.78 -10.50 12.33
CA GLU A 199 22.13 -9.38 11.46
C GLU A 199 22.05 -9.74 9.97
N LEU A 200 22.46 -10.96 9.58
CA LEU A 200 22.33 -11.41 8.19
C LEU A 200 20.86 -11.56 7.80
N LEU A 201 20.02 -12.03 8.72
CA LEU A 201 18.57 -12.10 8.52
C LEU A 201 17.97 -10.70 8.37
N ARG A 202 18.36 -9.75 9.22
CA ARG A 202 17.93 -8.35 9.13
C ARG A 202 18.26 -7.74 7.77
N HIS A 203 19.53 -7.80 7.36
CA HIS A 203 19.98 -7.31 6.07
C HIS A 203 19.22 -7.94 4.90
N THR A 204 19.05 -9.27 4.94
CA THR A 204 18.36 -10.01 3.88
C THR A 204 16.89 -9.60 3.78
N LEU A 205 16.19 -9.47 4.91
CA LEU A 205 14.79 -9.06 4.92
C LEU A 205 14.60 -7.65 4.37
N VAL A 206 15.51 -6.71 4.70
CA VAL A 206 15.45 -5.35 4.14
C VAL A 206 15.69 -5.37 2.63
N LEU A 207 16.73 -6.06 2.14
CA LEU A 207 17.06 -6.11 0.71
C LEU A 207 16.01 -6.84 -0.14
N LEU A 208 15.21 -7.71 0.46
CA LEU A 208 14.13 -8.44 -0.19
C LEU A 208 12.75 -7.80 0.04
N ALA A 209 12.67 -6.64 0.70
CA ALA A 209 11.40 -6.01 1.04
C ALA A 209 10.59 -5.63 -0.21
N ASP A 210 11.27 -5.20 -1.28
CA ASP A 210 10.66 -4.93 -2.58
C ASP A 210 11.72 -4.96 -3.71
N GLN A 211 11.30 -5.23 -4.96
CA GLN A 211 12.18 -5.29 -6.14
C GLN A 211 11.47 -4.81 -7.43
N GLU A 212 11.00 -3.56 -7.46
CA GLU A 212 10.22 -2.99 -8.57
C GLU A 212 9.01 -3.86 -8.98
N LEU A 213 8.76 -4.01 -10.28
CA LEU A 213 7.62 -4.74 -10.81
C LEU A 213 7.98 -6.19 -11.13
N THR A 214 8.21 -6.97 -10.08
CA THR A 214 8.30 -8.43 -10.21
C THR A 214 6.98 -9.04 -10.71
N SER A 215 7.01 -10.26 -11.26
CA SER A 215 5.80 -10.96 -11.71
C SER A 215 4.76 -11.15 -10.60
N SER A 216 5.20 -11.35 -9.36
CA SER A 216 4.31 -11.44 -8.18
C SER A 216 3.70 -10.09 -7.84
N ALA A 217 4.47 -9.00 -7.85
CA ALA A 217 3.96 -7.65 -7.63
C ALA A 217 2.96 -7.24 -8.71
N PHE A 218 3.21 -7.60 -9.98
CA PHE A 218 2.27 -7.40 -11.07
C PHE A 218 0.97 -8.18 -10.86
N ALA A 219 1.05 -9.48 -10.53
CA ALA A 219 -0.13 -10.31 -10.27
C ALA A 219 -0.98 -9.77 -9.10
N ALA A 220 -0.34 -9.33 -8.01
CA ALA A 220 -1.01 -8.70 -6.88
C ALA A 220 -1.74 -7.41 -7.29
N ARG A 221 -1.13 -6.57 -8.13
CA ARG A 221 -1.75 -5.35 -8.67
C ARG A 221 -2.93 -5.64 -9.60
N VAL A 222 -2.85 -6.70 -10.40
CA VAL A 222 -3.99 -7.15 -11.24
C VAL A 222 -5.17 -7.54 -10.35
N ALA A 223 -4.96 -8.35 -9.31
CA ALA A 223 -6.00 -8.70 -8.34
C ALA A 223 -6.58 -7.47 -7.63
N ALA A 224 -5.72 -6.57 -7.14
CA ALA A 224 -6.16 -5.34 -6.50
C ALA A 224 -6.98 -4.43 -7.45
N SER A 225 -6.69 -4.43 -8.75
CA SER A 225 -7.41 -3.60 -9.74
C SER A 225 -8.90 -3.96 -9.88
N THR A 226 -9.27 -5.20 -9.56
CA THR A 226 -10.66 -5.67 -9.55
C THR A 226 -11.36 -5.41 -8.22
N GLY A 227 -10.66 -4.82 -7.23
CA GLY A 227 -11.17 -4.62 -5.87
C GLY A 227 -11.14 -5.88 -5.02
N ALA A 228 -10.28 -6.85 -5.33
CA ALA A 228 -10.01 -7.96 -4.42
C ALA A 228 -9.46 -7.44 -3.08
N SER A 229 -9.76 -8.15 -1.99
CA SER A 229 -9.15 -7.89 -0.68
C SER A 229 -7.65 -8.19 -0.72
N LEU A 230 -6.94 -7.76 0.34
CA LEU A 230 -5.55 -8.13 0.59
C LEU A 230 -5.45 -9.63 0.93
#